data_AF-A0A4Y3ILP9-F1
#
_entry.id   AF-A0A4Y3ILP9-F1
#
_cell.length_a   1.000
_cell.length_b   1.000
_cell.length_c   1.000
_cell.angle_alpha   90.00
_cell.angle_beta   90.00
_cell.angle_gamma   90.00
#
_symmetry.space_group_name_H-M   'P 1'
#
loop_
_entity.id
_entity.type
_entity.pdbx_description
1 polymer ?
#
loop_
_entity_poly.entity_id
_entity_poly.type
_entity_poly.pdbx_seq_one_letter_code
_entity_poly.pdbx_strand_id
1 'polypeptide(L)'
;MFSNFFANLSKVGKALMLPIASMPAAGILLGIGSANFDIIPPIVSQLMAEAGGAVFGNLPLIFALGVAISFTDNDGVGAVAAGIGYYVLIATLKVMAGVLGVYHIDMGVLGGIISGAVGAYMFNRFYTIKMPAYLGFFAGKRFVPIITSFAMLLLGIVLAFIWQPIGLGIDAFGHWATEQNPVMAFWAYGTAERALIPFGLHHVINVIIQLQAGDFTNAAGQVFHGEIPRFFAGDPNSGNLAGGYLFKMFGLPAAAIAIGRASKPENRVKVMGIMVSAALTSFLTGITEPVEFAFLFISPALYAVHAILAGLAYPLCIILGVKHGYSFSAGLIDYVTFFGISTKGWMIIPLGLGYAAVYYAVFTWFIKHFDLKTPGREDVSEEAQDALQGDDFTKELVAAFGGKGNIVSADACITRLRMQVKDQDQVDDARLKALGAAGVVRVGTGVQAIFGGNSDVYKTQMLDYMKNS
;
A
#
# COMPACT_ATOMS: atom_id res chain seq x y z
N MET A 1 2.89 -24.33 -8.02
CA MET A 1 1.79 -23.99 -7.08
C MET A 1 2.07 -22.68 -6.33
N PHE A 2 3.29 -22.45 -5.81
CA PHE A 2 3.67 -21.21 -5.13
C PHE A 2 3.76 -19.94 -6.03
N SER A 3 4.14 -20.07 -7.31
CA SER A 3 4.23 -18.93 -8.25
C SER A 3 2.88 -18.24 -8.48
N ASN A 4 1.80 -19.02 -8.59
CA ASN A 4 0.43 -18.49 -8.73
C ASN A 4 -0.06 -17.83 -7.43
N PHE A 5 0.38 -18.31 -6.26
CA PHE A 5 0.00 -17.72 -4.97
C PHE A 5 0.54 -16.29 -4.84
N PHE A 6 1.84 -16.07 -5.08
CA PHE A 6 2.45 -14.74 -5.02
C PHE A 6 1.88 -13.76 -6.06
N ALA A 7 1.63 -14.24 -7.28
CA ALA A 7 1.02 -13.42 -8.33
C ALA A 7 -0.39 -12.94 -7.94
N ASN A 8 -1.20 -13.84 -7.36
CA ASN A 8 -2.55 -13.50 -6.90
C ASN A 8 -2.52 -12.56 -5.68
N LEU A 9 -1.57 -12.75 -4.77
CA LEU A 9 -1.42 -11.94 -3.58
C LEU A 9 -1.01 -10.49 -3.91
N SER A 10 -0.13 -10.31 -4.91
CA SER A 10 0.21 -8.99 -5.44
C SER A 10 -0.98 -8.31 -6.14
N LYS A 11 -1.81 -9.07 -6.86
CA LYS A 11 -3.06 -8.56 -7.45
C LYS A 11 -4.04 -8.08 -6.38
N VAL A 12 -4.15 -8.80 -5.25
CA VAL A 12 -4.97 -8.38 -4.10
C VAL A 12 -4.48 -7.04 -3.56
N GLY A 13 -3.17 -6.86 -3.33
CA GLY A 13 -2.62 -5.57 -2.88
C GLY A 13 -2.94 -4.42 -3.83
N LYS A 14 -2.80 -4.65 -5.15
CA LYS A 14 -3.19 -3.65 -6.18
C LYS A 14 -4.69 -3.36 -6.18
N ALA A 15 -5.52 -4.37 -5.96
CA ALA A 15 -6.98 -4.21 -5.96
C ALA A 15 -7.49 -3.31 -4.82
N LEU A 16 -6.73 -3.23 -3.72
CA LEU A 16 -7.03 -2.35 -2.59
C LEU A 16 -6.59 -0.90 -2.83
N MET A 17 -5.70 -0.63 -3.79
CA MET A 17 -5.13 0.71 -4.02
C MET A 17 -6.15 1.69 -4.59
N LEU A 18 -7.06 1.26 -5.47
CA LEU A 18 -8.04 2.16 -6.09
C LEU A 18 -8.96 2.82 -5.04
N PRO A 19 -9.57 2.06 -4.11
CA PRO A 19 -10.27 2.64 -2.97
C PRO A 19 -9.38 3.57 -2.12
N ILE A 20 -8.18 3.12 -1.79
CA ILE A 20 -7.23 3.84 -0.92
C ILE A 20 -6.82 5.19 -1.52
N ALA A 21 -6.65 5.27 -2.84
CA ALA A 21 -6.26 6.49 -3.55
C ALA A 21 -7.31 7.61 -3.47
N SER A 22 -8.57 7.30 -3.11
CA SER A 22 -9.62 8.31 -2.89
C SER A 22 -9.57 8.95 -1.49
N MET A 23 -8.94 8.28 -0.51
CA MET A 23 -8.90 8.72 0.88
C MET A 23 -8.14 10.04 1.12
N PRO A 24 -7.05 10.41 0.41
CA PRO A 24 -6.39 11.70 0.61
C PRO A 24 -7.34 12.89 0.37
N ALA A 25 -8.11 12.85 -0.71
CA ALA A 25 -9.04 13.93 -1.04
C ALA A 25 -10.15 14.03 0.02
N ALA A 26 -10.74 12.89 0.39
CA ALA A 26 -11.73 12.82 1.47
C ALA A 26 -11.17 13.29 2.82
N GLY A 27 -9.93 12.90 3.12
CA GLY A 27 -9.20 13.30 4.29
C GLY A 27 -8.94 14.78 4.37
N ILE A 28 -8.51 15.41 3.27
CA ILE A 28 -8.31 16.86 3.22
C ILE A 28 -9.61 17.59 3.51
N LEU A 29 -10.72 17.16 2.89
CA LEU A 29 -12.04 17.75 3.15
C LEU A 29 -12.43 17.58 4.62
N LEU A 30 -12.34 16.36 5.15
CA LEU A 30 -12.69 16.05 6.52
C LEU A 30 -11.82 16.82 7.52
N GLY A 31 -10.51 16.85 7.32
CA GLY A 31 -9.56 17.51 8.21
C GLY A 31 -9.71 19.01 8.27
N ILE A 32 -9.75 19.66 7.11
CA ILE A 32 -9.96 21.11 7.05
C ILE A 32 -11.33 21.47 7.63
N GLY A 33 -12.37 20.69 7.31
CA GLY A 33 -13.71 20.89 7.83
C GLY A 33 -13.79 20.74 9.35
N SER A 34 -13.20 19.68 9.91
CA SER A 34 -13.21 19.41 11.34
C SER A 34 -12.30 20.36 12.14
N ALA A 35 -11.23 20.89 11.54
CA ALA A 35 -10.32 21.82 12.19
C ALA A 35 -10.93 23.20 12.47
N ASN A 36 -12.04 23.56 11.81
CA ASN A 36 -12.77 24.83 12.01
C ASN A 36 -11.85 26.07 12.03
N PHE A 37 -10.99 26.20 11.03
CA PHE A 37 -10.11 27.38 10.91
C PHE A 37 -10.92 28.67 10.84
N ASP A 38 -10.54 29.69 11.61
CA ASP A 38 -11.24 31.00 11.66
C ASP A 38 -11.38 31.69 10.29
N ILE A 39 -10.47 31.37 9.35
CA ILE A 39 -10.45 31.93 7.98
C ILE A 39 -11.55 31.32 7.11
N ILE A 40 -12.06 30.13 7.46
CA ILE A 40 -13.06 29.40 6.68
C ILE A 40 -14.43 29.57 7.33
N PRO A 41 -15.47 30.02 6.59
CA PRO A 41 -16.81 30.17 7.16
C PRO A 41 -17.34 28.85 7.75
N PRO A 42 -18.02 28.85 8.91
CA PRO A 42 -18.46 27.63 9.58
C PRO A 42 -19.30 26.68 8.71
N ILE A 43 -20.16 27.23 7.85
CA ILE A 43 -20.97 26.43 6.92
C ILE A 43 -20.11 25.71 5.88
N VAL A 44 -19.00 26.32 5.43
CA VAL A 44 -18.06 25.70 4.49
C VAL A 44 -17.28 24.60 5.20
N SER A 45 -16.83 24.86 6.43
CA SER A 45 -16.17 23.84 7.28
C SER A 45 -17.09 22.62 7.49
N GLN A 46 -18.36 22.85 7.80
CA GLN A 46 -19.34 21.76 7.94
C GLN A 46 -19.54 20.99 6.62
N LEU A 47 -19.71 21.69 5.49
CA LEU A 47 -19.85 21.03 4.17
C LEU A 47 -18.63 20.16 3.84
N MET A 48 -17.43 20.65 4.14
CA MET A 48 -16.19 19.89 3.91
C MET A 48 -16.11 18.67 4.83
N ALA A 49 -16.46 18.82 6.12
CA ALA A 49 -16.48 17.72 7.07
C ALA A 49 -17.47 16.62 6.65
N GLU A 50 -18.70 17.00 6.28
CA GLU A 50 -19.73 16.06 5.82
C GLU A 50 -19.34 15.37 4.50
N ALA A 51 -18.79 16.11 3.53
CA ALA A 51 -18.37 15.55 2.26
C ALA A 51 -17.21 14.55 2.42
N GLY A 52 -16.21 14.86 3.24
CA GLY A 52 -15.12 13.94 3.57
C GLY A 52 -15.61 12.74 4.36
N GLY A 53 -16.44 12.97 5.38
CA GLY A 53 -17.06 11.93 6.22
C GLY A 53 -17.89 10.95 5.41
N ALA A 54 -18.62 11.40 4.38
CA ALA A 54 -19.40 10.53 3.50
C ALA A 54 -18.54 9.47 2.78
N VAL A 55 -17.30 9.81 2.40
CA VAL A 55 -16.38 8.83 1.77
C VAL A 55 -15.92 7.80 2.80
N PHE A 56 -15.51 8.23 4.00
CA PHE A 56 -15.11 7.33 5.08
C PHE A 56 -16.25 6.41 5.54
N GLY A 57 -17.47 6.94 5.66
CA GLY A 57 -18.66 6.19 6.03
C GLY A 57 -19.10 5.14 4.98
N ASN A 58 -18.62 5.25 3.74
CA ASN A 58 -18.96 4.32 2.65
C ASN A 58 -17.76 3.49 2.17
N LEU A 59 -16.66 3.43 2.94
CA LEU A 59 -15.47 2.65 2.58
C LEU A 59 -15.79 1.20 2.17
N PRO A 60 -16.62 0.42 2.89
CA PRO A 60 -16.94 -0.95 2.47
C PRO A 60 -17.47 -1.05 1.04
N LEU A 61 -18.37 -0.15 0.63
CA LEU A 61 -18.90 -0.13 -0.73
C LEU A 61 -17.82 0.25 -1.73
N ILE A 62 -17.01 1.27 -1.43
CA ILE A 62 -15.90 1.69 -2.30
C ILE A 62 -14.92 0.54 -2.51
N PHE A 63 -14.60 -0.23 -1.46
CA PHE A 63 -13.78 -1.43 -1.56
C PHE A 63 -14.44 -2.52 -2.41
N ALA A 64 -15.75 -2.76 -2.28
CA ALA A 64 -16.45 -3.71 -3.13
C ALA A 64 -16.32 -3.36 -4.62
N LEU A 65 -16.53 -2.08 -4.97
CA LEU A 65 -16.40 -1.58 -6.33
C LEU A 65 -14.94 -1.69 -6.83
N GLY A 66 -13.98 -1.18 -6.06
CA GLY A 66 -12.58 -1.11 -6.45
C GLY A 66 -11.91 -2.48 -6.61
N VAL A 67 -12.24 -3.42 -5.72
CA VAL A 67 -11.79 -4.81 -5.83
C VAL A 67 -12.35 -5.43 -7.10
N ALA A 68 -13.65 -5.27 -7.37
CA ALA A 68 -14.26 -5.84 -8.57
C ALA A 68 -13.63 -5.31 -9.86
N ILE A 69 -13.52 -3.99 -10.01
CA ILE A 69 -12.88 -3.32 -11.15
C ILE A 69 -11.49 -3.89 -11.45
N SER A 70 -10.69 -4.09 -10.40
CA SER A 70 -9.32 -4.56 -10.51
C SER A 70 -9.20 -6.01 -10.99
N PHE A 71 -10.23 -6.84 -10.74
CA PHE A 71 -10.26 -8.25 -11.12
C PHE A 71 -11.11 -8.54 -12.37
N THR A 72 -11.75 -7.53 -12.96
CA THR A 72 -12.58 -7.65 -14.17
C THR A 72 -12.06 -6.82 -15.34
N ASP A 73 -10.74 -6.60 -15.41
CA ASP A 73 -10.08 -5.79 -16.45
C ASP A 73 -10.74 -4.41 -16.64
N ASN A 74 -11.11 -3.77 -15.52
CA ASN A 74 -11.81 -2.49 -15.45
C ASN A 74 -13.23 -2.47 -16.04
N ASP A 75 -13.90 -3.61 -16.15
CA ASP A 75 -15.30 -3.65 -16.60
C ASP A 75 -16.28 -3.12 -15.54
N GLY A 76 -17.05 -2.09 -15.90
CA GLY A 76 -18.01 -1.46 -15.00
C GLY A 76 -19.17 -2.37 -14.54
N VAL A 77 -19.53 -3.42 -15.29
CA VAL A 77 -20.60 -4.34 -14.87
C VAL A 77 -20.16 -5.20 -13.69
N GLY A 78 -18.88 -5.58 -13.63
CA GLY A 78 -18.31 -6.27 -12.47
C GLY A 78 -18.43 -5.42 -11.20
N ALA A 79 -18.13 -4.12 -11.31
CA ALA A 79 -18.29 -3.17 -10.22
C ALA A 79 -19.75 -3.06 -9.76
N VAL A 80 -20.69 -2.85 -10.68
CA VAL A 80 -22.13 -2.77 -10.37
C VAL A 80 -22.62 -4.05 -9.68
N ALA A 81 -22.18 -5.22 -10.15
CA ALA A 81 -22.53 -6.50 -9.54
C ALA A 81 -22.01 -6.63 -8.11
N ALA A 82 -20.76 -6.21 -7.84
CA ALA A 82 -20.20 -6.19 -6.49
C ALA A 82 -20.90 -5.19 -5.55
N GLY A 83 -21.28 -4.02 -6.05
CA GLY A 83 -22.06 -3.04 -5.27
C GLY A 83 -23.43 -3.58 -4.88
N ILE A 84 -24.16 -4.17 -5.83
CA ILE A 84 -25.44 -4.83 -5.55
C ILE A 84 -25.25 -6.00 -4.58
N GLY A 85 -24.24 -6.84 -4.81
CA GLY A 85 -23.89 -7.94 -3.93
C GLY A 85 -23.62 -7.50 -2.48
N TYR A 86 -22.99 -6.33 -2.31
CA TYR A 86 -22.70 -5.78 -0.99
C TYR A 86 -23.98 -5.37 -0.26
N TYR A 87 -24.90 -4.70 -0.95
CA TYR A 87 -26.21 -4.37 -0.37
C TYR A 87 -27.03 -5.62 -0.01
N VAL A 88 -26.97 -6.67 -0.84
CA VAL A 88 -27.62 -7.95 -0.52
C VAL A 88 -26.98 -8.60 0.71
N LEU A 89 -25.65 -8.56 0.81
CA LEU A 89 -24.91 -9.08 1.97
C LEU A 89 -25.37 -8.40 3.26
N ILE A 90 -25.30 -7.07 3.34
CA ILE A 90 -25.63 -6.36 4.59
C ILE A 90 -27.11 -6.52 4.98
N ALA A 91 -28.02 -6.59 3.99
CA ALA A 91 -29.43 -6.87 4.25
C ALA A 91 -29.63 -8.28 4.83
N THR A 92 -28.91 -9.27 4.29
CA THR A 92 -28.93 -10.65 4.78
C THR A 92 -28.39 -10.75 6.20
N LEU A 93 -27.22 -10.14 6.45
CA LEU A 93 -26.60 -10.12 7.78
C LEU A 93 -27.49 -9.44 8.83
N LYS A 94 -28.19 -8.36 8.47
CA LYS A 94 -29.15 -7.69 9.35
C LYS A 94 -30.29 -8.63 9.79
N VAL A 95 -30.85 -9.41 8.88
CA VAL A 95 -31.89 -10.40 9.22
C VAL A 95 -31.29 -11.51 10.09
N MET A 96 -30.12 -12.01 9.71
CA MET A 96 -29.44 -13.08 10.46
C MET A 96 -29.02 -12.64 11.87
N ALA A 97 -28.71 -11.37 12.10
CA ALA A 97 -28.44 -10.83 13.44
C ALA A 97 -29.60 -11.12 14.40
N GLY A 98 -30.84 -10.85 13.96
CA GLY A 98 -32.05 -11.13 14.73
C GLY A 98 -32.27 -12.63 14.97
N VAL A 99 -31.94 -13.47 13.99
CA VAL A 99 -32.02 -14.95 14.11
C VAL A 99 -31.01 -15.47 15.12
N LEU A 100 -29.80 -14.92 15.14
CA LEU A 100 -28.71 -15.33 16.03
C LEU A 100 -28.79 -14.68 17.42
N GLY A 101 -29.72 -13.75 17.64
CA GLY A 101 -29.87 -13.04 18.91
C GLY A 101 -28.74 -12.06 19.20
N VAL A 102 -28.07 -11.54 18.17
CA VAL A 102 -27.00 -10.53 18.29
C VAL A 102 -27.50 -9.16 17.81
N TYR A 103 -26.99 -8.09 18.40
CA TYR A 103 -27.47 -6.73 18.12
C TYR A 103 -27.29 -6.33 16.65
N HIS A 104 -26.13 -6.63 16.08
CA HIS A 104 -25.82 -6.42 14.66
C HIS A 104 -24.66 -7.33 14.25
N ILE A 105 -24.49 -7.53 12.93
CA ILE A 105 -23.34 -8.21 12.35
C ILE A 105 -22.71 -7.25 11.36
N ASP A 106 -21.63 -6.59 11.77
CA ASP A 106 -20.88 -5.70 10.89
C ASP A 106 -19.60 -6.39 10.41
N MET A 107 -19.42 -6.44 9.10
CA MET A 107 -18.21 -6.95 8.44
C MET A 107 -17.28 -5.83 7.96
N GLY A 108 -17.71 -4.57 8.06
CA GLY A 108 -16.96 -3.39 7.64
C GLY A 108 -16.35 -3.54 6.24
N VAL A 109 -15.12 -3.06 6.11
CA VAL A 109 -14.37 -3.09 4.84
C VAL A 109 -14.17 -4.51 4.32
N LEU A 110 -14.06 -5.51 5.21
CA LEU A 110 -13.87 -6.91 4.84
C LEU A 110 -15.10 -7.48 4.12
N GLY A 111 -16.31 -7.10 4.54
CA GLY A 111 -17.55 -7.42 3.81
C GLY A 111 -17.57 -6.82 2.40
N GLY A 112 -17.06 -5.59 2.27
CA GLY A 112 -16.83 -4.93 0.99
C GLY A 112 -15.90 -5.72 0.07
N ILE A 113 -14.71 -6.08 0.57
CA ILE A 113 -13.71 -6.85 -0.18
C ILE A 113 -14.26 -8.21 -0.63
N ILE A 114 -14.98 -8.92 0.25
CA ILE A 114 -15.63 -10.20 -0.09
C ILE A 114 -16.64 -10.01 -1.22
N SER A 115 -17.49 -8.99 -1.12
CA SER A 115 -18.46 -8.70 -2.19
C SER A 115 -17.79 -8.36 -3.51
N GLY A 116 -16.70 -7.59 -3.48
CA GLY A 116 -15.87 -7.29 -4.65
C GLY A 116 -15.29 -8.54 -5.31
N ALA A 117 -14.74 -9.45 -4.50
CA ALA A 117 -14.18 -10.71 -4.98
C ALA A 117 -15.25 -11.63 -5.59
N VAL A 118 -16.41 -11.75 -4.95
CA VAL A 118 -17.53 -12.54 -5.47
C VAL A 118 -18.09 -11.93 -6.75
N GLY A 119 -18.29 -10.61 -6.78
CA GLY A 119 -18.75 -9.89 -7.98
C GLY A 119 -17.81 -10.09 -9.17
N ALA A 120 -16.49 -9.98 -8.95
CA ALA A 120 -15.48 -10.24 -9.98
C ALA A 120 -15.49 -11.69 -10.45
N TYR A 121 -15.60 -12.65 -9.52
CA TYR A 121 -15.68 -14.07 -9.86
C TYR A 121 -16.90 -14.36 -10.73
N MET A 122 -18.08 -13.87 -10.33
CA MET A 122 -19.31 -14.05 -11.08
C MET A 122 -19.24 -13.39 -12.46
N PHE A 123 -18.63 -12.20 -12.56
CA PHE A 123 -18.40 -11.55 -13.84
C PHE A 123 -17.54 -12.43 -14.75
N ASN A 124 -16.33 -12.80 -14.31
CA ASN A 124 -15.39 -13.58 -15.11
C ASN A 124 -15.95 -14.94 -15.53
N ARG A 125 -16.87 -15.51 -14.73
CA ARG A 125 -17.51 -16.79 -15.02
C ARG A 125 -18.69 -16.68 -15.98
N PHE A 126 -19.52 -15.63 -15.88
CA PHE A 126 -20.85 -15.59 -16.49
C PHE A 126 -21.09 -14.43 -17.47
N TYR A 127 -20.13 -13.54 -17.70
CA TYR A 127 -20.32 -12.39 -18.60
C TYR A 127 -20.67 -12.76 -20.06
N THR A 128 -20.44 -13.99 -20.47
CA THR A 128 -20.75 -14.55 -21.81
C THR A 128 -21.88 -15.57 -21.81
N ILE A 129 -22.64 -15.68 -20.71
CA ILE A 129 -23.71 -16.68 -20.59
C ILE A 129 -24.78 -16.51 -21.69
N LYS A 130 -25.20 -17.64 -22.27
CA LYS A 130 -26.29 -17.69 -23.26
C LYS A 130 -27.56 -18.17 -22.58
N MET A 131 -28.69 -17.54 -22.91
CA MET A 131 -30.01 -17.88 -22.40
C MET A 131 -30.96 -18.28 -23.53
N PRO A 132 -32.02 -19.07 -23.24
CA PRO A 132 -33.13 -19.27 -24.18
C PRO A 132 -33.74 -17.94 -24.61
N ALA A 133 -34.36 -17.89 -25.79
CA ALA A 133 -34.86 -16.64 -26.38
C ALA A 133 -35.79 -15.84 -25.45
N TYR A 134 -36.65 -16.51 -24.67
CA TYR A 134 -37.56 -15.86 -23.73
C TYR A 134 -36.87 -15.23 -22.50
N LEU A 135 -35.63 -15.62 -22.19
CA LEU A 135 -34.77 -15.00 -21.17
C LEU A 135 -33.62 -14.20 -21.78
N GLY A 136 -33.64 -13.94 -23.09
CA GLY A 136 -32.54 -13.30 -23.81
C GLY A 136 -32.16 -11.92 -23.26
N PHE A 137 -33.10 -11.20 -22.64
CA PHE A 137 -32.83 -9.93 -21.97
C PHE A 137 -31.76 -10.04 -20.87
N PHE A 138 -31.73 -11.17 -20.15
CA PHE A 138 -30.81 -11.44 -19.05
C PHE A 138 -29.49 -12.07 -19.49
N ALA A 139 -29.28 -12.33 -20.78
CA ALA A 139 -28.06 -12.96 -21.27
C ALA A 139 -26.80 -12.06 -21.11
N GLY A 140 -25.63 -12.70 -21.15
CA GLY A 140 -24.33 -12.04 -21.05
C GLY A 140 -24.13 -11.26 -19.75
N LYS A 141 -23.51 -10.09 -19.85
CA LYS A 141 -23.15 -9.24 -18.70
C LYS A 141 -24.32 -8.88 -17.79
N ARG A 142 -25.55 -8.78 -18.32
CA ARG A 142 -26.75 -8.45 -17.54
C ARG A 142 -27.12 -9.53 -16.53
N PHE A 143 -26.69 -10.78 -16.74
CA PHE A 143 -26.88 -11.86 -15.79
C PHE A 143 -26.03 -11.69 -14.54
N VAL A 144 -24.88 -11.01 -14.65
CA VAL A 144 -23.86 -10.99 -13.60
C VAL A 144 -24.40 -10.39 -12.28
N PRO A 145 -25.05 -9.21 -12.26
CA PRO A 145 -25.65 -8.71 -11.02
C PRO A 145 -26.69 -9.65 -10.39
N ILE A 146 -27.44 -10.39 -11.22
CA ILE A 146 -28.49 -11.31 -10.77
C ILE A 146 -27.86 -12.49 -10.03
N ILE A 147 -26.90 -13.17 -10.67
CA ILE A 147 -26.25 -14.33 -10.06
C ILE A 147 -25.42 -13.94 -8.84
N THR A 148 -24.77 -12.78 -8.86
CA THR A 148 -24.07 -12.24 -7.69
C THR A 148 -25.02 -11.99 -6.52
N SER A 149 -26.23 -11.49 -6.76
CA SER A 149 -27.22 -11.27 -5.69
C SER A 149 -27.60 -12.59 -5.01
N PHE A 150 -27.91 -13.64 -5.79
CA PHE A 150 -28.21 -14.96 -5.22
C PHE A 150 -27.02 -15.57 -4.49
N ALA A 151 -25.81 -15.43 -5.06
CA ALA A 151 -24.59 -15.92 -4.43
C ALA A 151 -24.34 -15.21 -3.09
N MET A 152 -24.51 -13.88 -3.03
CA MET A 152 -24.30 -13.08 -1.82
C MET A 152 -25.38 -13.31 -0.76
N LEU A 153 -26.62 -13.63 -1.16
CA LEU A 153 -27.66 -14.06 -0.22
C LEU A 153 -27.25 -15.37 0.49
N LEU A 154 -26.90 -16.40 -0.29
CA LEU A 154 -26.49 -17.69 0.26
C LEU A 154 -25.21 -17.56 1.08
N LEU A 155 -24.22 -16.82 0.56
CA LEU A 155 -22.97 -16.58 1.23
C LEU A 155 -23.17 -15.76 2.51
N GLY A 156 -24.07 -14.77 2.51
CA GLY A 156 -24.38 -13.95 3.68
C GLY A 156 -24.98 -14.78 4.82
N ILE A 157 -25.82 -15.77 4.53
CA ILE A 157 -26.33 -16.71 5.54
C ILE A 157 -25.16 -17.49 6.15
N VAL A 158 -24.26 -18.03 5.33
CA VAL A 158 -23.09 -18.78 5.81
C VAL A 158 -22.14 -17.90 6.61
N LEU A 159 -21.84 -16.70 6.09
CA LEU A 159 -20.99 -15.72 6.74
C LEU A 159 -21.58 -15.25 8.06
N ALA A 160 -22.90 -15.17 8.23
CA ALA A 160 -23.48 -14.79 9.52
C ALA A 160 -23.03 -15.70 10.67
N PHE A 161 -22.87 -17.02 10.41
CA PHE A 161 -22.38 -17.97 11.41
C PHE A 161 -20.85 -17.92 11.54
N ILE A 162 -20.14 -17.85 10.42
CA ILE A 162 -18.66 -17.86 10.40
C ILE A 162 -18.10 -16.56 10.97
N TRP A 163 -18.79 -15.43 10.74
CA TRP A 163 -18.31 -14.12 11.12
C TRP A 163 -18.36 -13.89 12.62
N GLN A 164 -19.28 -14.51 13.38
CA GLN A 164 -19.35 -14.31 14.83
C GLN A 164 -18.02 -14.54 15.55
N PRO A 165 -17.36 -15.72 15.44
CA PRO A 165 -16.07 -15.92 16.09
C PRO A 165 -14.97 -15.01 15.51
N ILE A 166 -15.04 -14.64 14.23
CA ILE A 166 -14.07 -13.75 13.59
C ILE A 166 -14.21 -12.32 14.15
N GLY A 167 -15.43 -11.79 14.18
CA GLY A 167 -15.78 -10.49 14.73
C GLY A 167 -15.35 -10.38 16.18
N LEU A 168 -15.72 -11.35 17.02
CA LEU A 168 -15.25 -11.40 18.41
C LEU A 168 -13.72 -11.42 18.52
N GLY A 169 -13.03 -12.12 17.61
CA GLY A 169 -11.57 -12.12 17.56
C GLY A 169 -10.98 -10.75 17.16
N ILE A 170 -11.59 -10.09 16.18
CA ILE A 170 -11.20 -8.73 15.74
C ILE A 170 -11.47 -7.71 16.83
N ASP A 171 -12.61 -7.80 17.52
CA ASP A 171 -12.99 -6.91 18.62
C ASP A 171 -12.06 -7.11 19.82
N ALA A 172 -11.78 -8.37 20.19
CA ALA A 172 -10.82 -8.68 21.25
C ALA A 172 -9.42 -8.16 20.91
N PHE A 173 -8.99 -8.33 19.66
CA PHE A 173 -7.74 -7.79 19.16
C PHE A 173 -7.75 -6.26 19.16
N GLY A 174 -8.85 -5.63 18.77
CA GLY A 174 -9.05 -4.18 18.78
C GLY A 174 -8.93 -3.60 20.17
N HIS A 175 -9.69 -4.13 21.14
CA HIS A 175 -9.57 -3.75 22.55
C HIS A 175 -8.16 -3.97 23.09
N TRP A 176 -7.53 -5.10 22.79
CA TRP A 176 -6.14 -5.33 23.18
C TRP A 176 -5.20 -4.27 22.59
N ALA A 177 -5.37 -3.98 21.30
CA ALA A 177 -4.50 -3.08 20.55
C ALA A 177 -4.68 -1.61 20.92
N THR A 178 -5.89 -1.17 21.25
CA THR A 178 -6.16 0.26 21.49
C THR A 178 -6.31 0.64 22.95
N GLU A 179 -6.59 -0.32 23.84
CA GLU A 179 -6.85 -0.04 25.25
C GLU A 179 -5.90 -0.77 26.21
N GLN A 180 -5.63 -2.06 25.98
CA GLN A 180 -4.87 -2.85 26.96
C GLN A 180 -3.35 -2.70 26.79
N ASN A 181 -2.84 -2.80 25.56
CA ASN A 181 -1.41 -2.71 25.28
C ASN A 181 -1.11 -2.03 23.92
N PRO A 182 -1.47 -0.73 23.78
CA PRO A 182 -1.21 0.01 22.55
C PRO A 182 0.28 0.11 22.21
N VAL A 183 1.16 0.18 23.22
CA VAL A 183 2.61 0.23 22.99
C VAL A 183 3.09 -1.00 22.21
N MET A 184 2.74 -2.21 22.67
CA MET A 184 3.15 -3.45 21.98
C MET A 184 2.44 -3.62 20.64
N ALA A 185 1.14 -3.32 20.58
CA ALA A 185 0.33 -3.52 19.38
C ALA A 185 0.82 -2.67 18.22
N PHE A 186 1.07 -1.38 18.44
CA PHE A 186 1.52 -0.47 17.39
C PHE A 186 3.01 -0.65 17.04
N TRP A 187 3.82 -1.16 17.97
CA TRP A 187 5.17 -1.63 17.64
C TRP A 187 5.14 -2.80 16.65
N ALA A 188 4.34 -3.82 16.97
CA ALA A 188 4.19 -5.02 16.14
C ALA A 188 3.58 -4.65 14.77
N TYR A 189 2.55 -3.81 14.76
CA TYR A 189 1.95 -3.28 13.54
C TYR A 189 2.97 -2.53 12.68
N GLY A 190 3.68 -1.53 13.22
CA GLY A 190 4.62 -0.74 12.43
C GLY A 190 5.78 -1.58 11.87
N THR A 191 6.27 -2.54 12.65
CA THR A 191 7.30 -3.48 12.20
C THR A 191 6.78 -4.41 11.09
N ALA A 192 5.59 -4.99 11.28
CA ALA A 192 4.97 -5.89 10.31
C ALA A 192 4.57 -5.17 9.02
N GLU A 193 4.02 -3.95 9.12
CA GLU A 193 3.69 -3.10 7.98
C GLU A 193 4.92 -2.95 7.08
N ARG A 194 6.06 -2.54 7.64
CA ARG A 194 7.30 -2.40 6.87
C ARG A 194 7.76 -3.75 6.32
N ALA A 195 7.81 -4.80 7.13
CA ALA A 195 8.23 -6.13 6.68
C ALA A 195 7.40 -6.69 5.50
N LEU A 196 6.14 -6.26 5.37
CA LEU A 196 5.20 -6.71 4.34
C LEU A 196 5.21 -5.87 3.04
N ILE A 197 5.91 -4.73 3.01
CA ILE A 197 6.04 -3.88 1.80
C ILE A 197 6.62 -4.62 0.59
N PRO A 198 7.69 -5.43 0.71
CA PRO A 198 8.26 -6.13 -0.44
C PRO A 198 7.26 -7.04 -1.16
N PHE A 199 6.23 -7.48 -0.43
CA PHE A 199 5.18 -8.37 -0.91
C PHE A 199 3.89 -7.63 -1.30
N GLY A 200 3.80 -6.32 -1.06
CA GLY A 200 2.56 -5.54 -1.22
C GLY A 200 1.46 -5.93 -0.23
N LEU A 201 1.79 -6.71 0.79
CA LEU A 201 0.85 -7.27 1.77
C LEU A 201 0.52 -6.30 2.91
N HIS A 202 1.29 -5.23 3.05
CA HIS A 202 1.12 -4.22 4.07
C HIS A 202 -0.26 -3.55 4.00
N HIS A 203 -0.89 -3.46 2.82
CA HIS A 203 -2.27 -2.96 2.71
C HIS A 203 -3.29 -3.83 3.46
N VAL A 204 -3.05 -5.14 3.61
CA VAL A 204 -3.97 -6.05 4.31
C VAL A 204 -3.97 -5.76 5.81
N ILE A 205 -2.78 -5.67 6.43
CA ILE A 205 -2.67 -5.34 7.86
C ILE A 205 -3.11 -3.90 8.14
N ASN A 206 -2.87 -2.98 7.20
CA ASN A 206 -3.33 -1.60 7.28
C ASN A 206 -4.86 -1.54 7.33
N VAL A 207 -5.58 -2.27 6.48
CA VAL A 207 -7.06 -2.30 6.54
C VAL A 207 -7.54 -2.76 7.93
N ILE A 208 -6.91 -3.78 8.52
CA ILE A 208 -7.31 -4.27 9.85
C ILE A 208 -7.08 -3.20 10.92
N ILE A 209 -5.88 -2.66 11.05
CA ILE A 209 -5.55 -1.71 12.14
C ILE A 209 -6.17 -0.32 11.89
N GLN A 210 -6.04 0.19 10.67
CA GLN A 210 -6.41 1.57 10.35
C GLN A 210 -7.92 1.73 10.16
N LEU A 211 -8.62 0.70 9.66
CA LEU A 211 -10.03 0.81 9.24
C LEU A 211 -11.00 -0.13 9.98
N GLN A 212 -10.50 -1.07 10.81
CA GLN A 212 -11.38 -2.04 11.48
C GLN A 212 -11.12 -2.21 12.99
N ALA A 213 -9.89 -2.06 13.46
CA ALA A 213 -9.52 -2.41 14.83
C ALA A 213 -10.11 -1.45 15.88
N GLY A 214 -10.93 -2.04 16.76
CA GLY A 214 -11.66 -1.35 17.83
C GLY A 214 -12.75 -0.43 17.31
N ASP A 215 -13.60 0.03 18.23
CA ASP A 215 -14.80 0.79 17.93
C ASP A 215 -14.92 2.05 18.80
N PHE A 216 -15.65 3.04 18.29
CA PHE A 216 -16.02 4.24 19.01
C PHE A 216 -17.42 4.68 18.59
N THR A 217 -18.30 4.90 19.56
CA THR A 217 -19.63 5.46 19.32
C THR A 217 -19.64 6.93 19.69
N ASN A 218 -19.90 7.82 18.72
CA ASN A 218 -19.96 9.25 18.96
C ASN A 218 -21.29 9.67 19.64
N ALA A 219 -21.40 10.95 20.00
CA ALA A 219 -22.60 11.49 20.65
C ALA A 219 -23.89 11.38 19.81
N ALA A 220 -23.78 11.20 18.48
CA ALA A 220 -24.90 11.00 17.57
C ALA A 220 -25.30 9.52 17.43
N GLY A 221 -24.63 8.59 18.13
CA GLY A 221 -24.88 7.15 18.05
C GLY A 221 -24.28 6.47 16.82
N GLN A 222 -23.40 7.16 16.07
CA GLN A 222 -22.68 6.59 14.93
C GLN A 222 -21.46 5.81 15.45
N VAL A 223 -21.27 4.59 14.91
CA VAL A 223 -20.16 3.71 15.26
C VAL A 223 -19.04 3.87 14.22
N PHE A 224 -17.81 4.04 14.69
CA PHE A 224 -16.60 4.18 13.88
C PHE A 224 -15.63 3.06 14.23
N HIS A 225 -15.07 2.41 13.21
CA HIS A 225 -14.12 1.31 13.36
C HIS A 225 -12.73 1.70 12.85
N GLY A 226 -11.68 1.20 13.52
CA GLY A 226 -10.29 1.44 13.13
C GLY A 226 -9.72 2.79 13.56
N GLU A 227 -8.40 2.86 13.67
CA GLU A 227 -7.70 4.05 14.18
C GLU A 227 -7.99 5.34 13.42
N ILE A 228 -8.11 5.28 12.08
CA ILE A 228 -8.30 6.49 11.27
C ILE A 228 -9.73 7.06 11.49
N PRO A 229 -10.82 6.31 11.26
CA PRO A 229 -12.17 6.83 11.51
C PRO A 229 -12.41 7.23 12.96
N ARG A 230 -11.90 6.44 13.93
CA ARG A 230 -12.03 6.76 15.37
C ARG A 230 -11.36 8.09 15.72
N PHE A 231 -10.17 8.35 15.18
CA PHE A 231 -9.48 9.64 15.38
C PHE A 231 -10.27 10.82 14.84
N PHE A 232 -10.82 10.71 13.63
CA PHE A 232 -11.64 11.79 13.06
C PHE A 232 -12.99 11.96 13.75
N ALA A 233 -13.52 10.90 14.36
CA ALA A 233 -14.72 10.97 15.20
C ALA A 233 -14.47 11.56 16.59
N GLY A 234 -13.22 11.81 16.97
CA GLY A 234 -12.85 12.40 18.25
C GLY A 234 -12.66 11.40 19.40
N ASP A 235 -12.37 10.13 19.08
CA ASP A 235 -12.08 9.11 20.09
C ASP A 235 -10.80 9.47 20.88
N PRO A 236 -10.88 9.70 22.21
CA PRO A 236 -9.71 10.03 23.00
C PRO A 236 -8.68 8.91 23.07
N ASN A 237 -9.00 7.64 22.76
CA ASN A 237 -8.07 6.51 22.79
C ASN A 237 -7.38 6.23 21.44
N SER A 238 -7.76 6.95 20.39
CA SER A 238 -7.22 6.82 19.04
C SER A 238 -6.03 7.77 18.77
N GLY A 239 -5.49 7.74 17.55
CA GLY A 239 -4.37 8.58 17.12
C GLY A 239 -3.01 7.98 17.46
N ASN A 240 -2.99 6.67 17.70
CA ASN A 240 -1.78 5.89 18.01
C ASN A 240 -0.84 5.75 16.80
N LEU A 241 -1.32 6.15 15.62
CA LEU A 241 -0.59 6.14 14.35
C LEU A 241 0.43 7.29 14.18
N ALA A 242 0.55 8.19 15.15
CA ALA A 242 1.45 9.36 15.09
C ALA A 242 2.94 9.03 14.85
N GLY A 243 3.39 7.84 15.27
CA GLY A 243 4.76 7.38 15.01
C GLY A 243 5.13 7.34 13.53
N GLY A 244 4.14 7.16 12.65
CA GLY A 244 4.29 7.20 11.19
C GLY A 244 5.02 8.45 10.69
N TYR A 245 4.71 9.61 11.27
CA TYR A 245 5.31 10.88 10.87
C TYR A 245 6.83 10.92 11.11
N LEU A 246 7.32 10.31 12.19
CA LEU A 246 8.73 10.42 12.58
C LEU A 246 9.66 9.83 11.51
N PHE A 247 9.39 8.59 11.07
CA PHE A 247 10.25 7.97 10.08
C PHE A 247 9.92 8.41 8.64
N LYS A 248 8.67 8.76 8.32
CA LYS A 248 8.31 9.16 6.95
C LYS A 248 8.73 10.58 6.61
N MET A 249 8.59 11.52 7.54
CA MET A 249 8.99 12.92 7.34
C MET A 249 10.46 13.19 7.66
N PHE A 250 11.10 12.39 8.53
CA PHE A 250 12.45 12.69 8.99
C PHE A 250 13.42 11.54 8.81
N GLY A 251 13.07 10.33 9.28
CA GLY A 251 13.96 9.16 9.20
C GLY A 251 14.38 8.80 7.77
N LEU A 252 13.42 8.54 6.88
CA LEU A 252 13.66 8.15 5.50
C LEU A 252 14.32 9.26 4.66
N PRO A 253 13.92 10.54 4.78
CA PRO A 253 14.71 11.63 4.20
C PRO A 253 16.17 11.66 4.66
N ALA A 254 16.42 11.41 5.95
CA ALA A 254 17.79 11.33 6.48
C ALA A 254 18.56 10.11 5.93
N ALA A 255 17.90 8.96 5.80
CA ALA A 255 18.46 7.77 5.14
C ALA A 255 18.79 8.03 3.67
N ALA A 256 17.92 8.74 2.95
CA ALA A 256 18.13 9.12 1.55
C ALA A 256 19.37 10.02 1.39
N ILE A 257 19.56 10.99 2.29
CA ILE A 257 20.76 11.84 2.33
C ILE A 257 22.01 11.00 2.68
N ALA A 258 21.90 10.04 3.60
CA ALA A 258 23.01 9.15 3.94
C ALA A 258 23.45 8.30 2.73
N ILE A 259 22.50 7.72 2.00
CA ILE A 259 22.75 6.97 0.75
C ILE A 259 23.44 7.86 -0.29
N GLY A 260 22.89 9.04 -0.57
CA GLY A 260 23.47 9.91 -1.60
C GLY A 260 24.82 10.51 -1.22
N ARG A 261 25.11 10.73 0.08
CA ARG A 261 26.46 11.11 0.52
C ARG A 261 27.46 9.96 0.43
N ALA A 262 27.01 8.73 0.62
CA ALA A 262 27.85 7.56 0.59
C ALA A 262 28.25 7.12 -0.83
N SER A 263 27.60 7.65 -1.89
CA SER A 263 27.96 7.36 -3.27
C SER A 263 29.37 7.85 -3.63
N LYS A 264 29.95 7.26 -4.68
CA LYS A 264 31.23 7.68 -5.26
C LYS A 264 31.16 9.16 -5.71
N PRO A 265 32.27 9.92 -5.62
CA PRO A 265 32.30 11.36 -5.95
C PRO A 265 31.69 11.69 -7.32
N GLU A 266 32.01 10.90 -8.33
CA GLU A 266 31.57 11.03 -9.72
C GLU A 266 30.04 10.84 -9.89
N ASN A 267 29.41 10.02 -9.03
CA ASN A 267 27.97 9.73 -9.09
C ASN A 267 27.15 10.62 -8.14
N ARG A 268 27.81 11.38 -7.25
CA ARG A 268 27.17 12.01 -6.08
C ARG A 268 26.07 12.98 -6.43
N VAL A 269 26.27 13.83 -7.43
CA VAL A 269 25.25 14.81 -7.84
C VAL A 269 24.00 14.10 -8.36
N LYS A 270 24.17 13.10 -9.24
CA LYS A 270 23.07 12.31 -9.81
C LYS A 270 22.31 11.56 -8.72
N VAL A 271 23.01 10.82 -7.86
CA VAL A 271 22.37 10.03 -6.80
C VAL A 271 21.69 10.92 -5.77
N MET A 272 22.34 12.00 -5.32
CA MET A 272 21.70 12.93 -4.39
C MET A 272 20.43 13.55 -4.97
N GLY A 273 20.42 13.93 -6.25
CA GLY A 273 19.21 14.45 -6.91
C GLY A 273 18.05 13.45 -6.87
N ILE A 274 18.32 12.19 -7.23
CA ILE A 274 17.33 11.10 -7.19
C ILE A 274 16.83 10.86 -5.76
N MET A 275 17.75 10.74 -4.80
CA MET A 275 17.42 10.44 -3.41
C MET A 275 16.68 11.60 -2.72
N VAL A 276 16.99 12.86 -3.05
CA VAL A 276 16.25 14.03 -2.55
C VAL A 276 14.84 14.07 -3.13
N SER A 277 14.66 13.75 -4.41
CA SER A 277 13.33 13.64 -5.00
C SER A 277 12.48 12.57 -4.30
N ALA A 278 13.05 11.38 -4.09
CA ALA A 278 12.40 10.30 -3.34
C ALA A 278 12.10 10.70 -1.88
N ALA A 279 13.04 11.38 -1.21
CA ALA A 279 12.86 11.90 0.14
C ALA A 279 11.74 12.94 0.21
N LEU A 280 11.63 13.82 -0.77
CA LEU A 280 10.58 14.83 -0.84
C LEU A 280 9.20 14.19 -1.00
N THR A 281 9.09 13.12 -1.80
CA THR A 281 7.87 12.32 -1.91
C THR A 281 7.47 11.73 -0.55
N SER A 282 8.41 11.08 0.16
CA SER A 282 8.15 10.55 1.51
C SER A 282 7.77 11.65 2.50
N PHE A 283 8.47 12.79 2.46
CA PHE A 283 8.22 13.92 3.35
C PHE A 283 6.83 14.53 3.13
N LEU A 284 6.46 14.82 1.89
CA LEU A 284 5.21 15.52 1.58
C LEU A 284 3.99 14.60 1.71
N THR A 285 4.10 13.38 1.19
CA THR A 285 2.95 12.49 0.99
C THR A 285 2.95 11.28 1.92
N GLY A 286 4.09 10.94 2.53
CA GLY A 286 4.24 9.73 3.32
C GLY A 286 4.46 8.46 2.49
N ILE A 287 4.56 8.55 1.15
CA ILE A 287 4.91 7.41 0.28
C ILE A 287 6.40 7.11 0.43
N THR A 288 6.74 5.94 0.93
CA THR A 288 8.10 5.58 1.37
C THR A 288 8.87 4.75 0.37
N GLU A 289 8.16 4.08 -0.53
CA GLU A 289 8.67 3.10 -1.49
C GLU A 289 9.82 3.64 -2.36
N PRO A 290 9.80 4.89 -2.87
CA PRO A 290 10.92 5.44 -3.63
C PRO A 290 12.25 5.42 -2.86
N VAL A 291 12.22 5.62 -1.53
CA VAL A 291 13.42 5.57 -0.68
C VAL A 291 13.72 4.13 -0.27
N GLU A 292 12.72 3.39 0.22
CA GLU A 292 12.89 2.02 0.73
C GLU A 292 13.43 1.06 -0.34
N PHE A 293 12.97 1.21 -1.58
CA PHE A 293 13.45 0.40 -2.70
C PHE A 293 14.90 0.67 -3.09
N ALA A 294 15.49 1.78 -2.62
CA ALA A 294 16.90 2.08 -2.84
C ALA A 294 17.84 1.18 -2.02
N PHE A 295 17.35 0.51 -0.96
CA PHE A 295 18.20 -0.32 -0.10
C PHE A 295 17.58 -1.67 0.29
N LEU A 296 16.26 -1.83 0.20
CA LEU A 296 15.52 -3.06 0.53
C LEU A 296 16.18 -4.33 -0.03
N PHE A 297 16.51 -4.32 -1.31
CA PHE A 297 17.08 -5.48 -2.00
C PHE A 297 18.61 -5.55 -1.95
N ILE A 298 19.25 -4.46 -1.54
CA ILE A 298 20.71 -4.36 -1.43
C ILE A 298 21.16 -4.92 -0.08
N SER A 299 20.40 -4.66 0.98
CA SER A 299 20.67 -5.18 2.31
C SER A 299 19.37 -5.49 3.05
N PRO A 300 18.92 -6.77 3.01
CA PRO A 300 17.79 -7.23 3.82
C PRO A 300 18.01 -6.99 5.32
N ALA A 301 19.26 -7.04 5.79
CA ALA A 301 19.61 -6.73 7.18
C ALA A 301 19.36 -5.25 7.52
N LEU A 302 19.80 -4.31 6.68
CA LEU A 302 19.49 -2.90 6.87
C LEU A 302 17.99 -2.63 6.78
N TYR A 303 17.28 -3.35 5.91
CA TYR A 303 15.82 -3.27 5.83
C TYR A 303 15.12 -3.78 7.10
N ALA A 304 15.59 -4.88 7.70
CA ALA A 304 15.06 -5.37 8.97
C ALA A 304 15.27 -4.35 10.10
N VAL A 305 16.44 -3.70 10.15
CA VAL A 305 16.71 -2.61 11.09
C VAL A 305 15.77 -1.43 10.85
N HIS A 306 15.58 -1.01 9.60
CA HIS A 306 14.59 0.01 9.23
C HIS A 306 13.18 -0.36 9.69
N ALA A 307 12.74 -1.60 9.47
CA ALA A 307 11.42 -2.07 9.89
C ALA A 307 11.24 -1.97 11.41
N ILE A 308 12.23 -2.38 12.20
CA ILE A 308 12.21 -2.27 13.66
C ILE A 308 12.21 -0.79 14.09
N LEU A 309 13.05 0.05 13.50
CA LEU A 309 13.08 1.49 13.81
C LEU A 309 11.76 2.17 13.47
N ALA A 310 11.15 1.87 12.33
CA ALA A 310 9.81 2.37 11.99
C ALA A 310 8.75 1.89 13.00
N GLY A 311 8.81 0.61 13.39
CA GLY A 311 7.95 0.06 14.44
C GLY A 311 8.10 0.76 15.79
N LEU A 312 9.33 1.09 16.20
CA LEU A 312 9.62 1.78 17.46
C LEU A 312 9.13 3.24 17.50
N ALA A 313 8.84 3.84 16.34
CA ALA A 313 8.33 5.21 16.30
C ALA A 313 6.93 5.34 16.92
N TYR A 314 6.08 4.31 16.78
CA TYR A 314 4.73 4.33 17.33
C TYR A 314 4.71 4.26 18.86
N PRO A 315 5.36 3.28 19.53
CA PRO A 315 5.56 3.27 20.98
C PRO A 315 6.05 4.59 21.56
N LEU A 316 7.03 5.22 20.90
CA LEU A 316 7.61 6.46 21.36
C LEU A 316 6.55 7.58 21.44
N CYS A 317 5.75 7.74 20.39
CA CYS A 317 4.65 8.69 20.38
C CYS A 317 3.57 8.34 21.42
N ILE A 318 3.19 7.06 21.52
CA ILE A 318 2.17 6.58 22.46
C ILE A 318 2.59 6.87 23.92
N ILE A 319 3.82 6.52 24.30
CA ILE A 319 4.35 6.74 25.66
C ILE A 319 4.40 8.22 26.01
N LEU A 320 4.74 9.08 25.05
CA LEU A 320 4.78 10.54 25.24
C LEU A 320 3.39 11.21 25.15
N GLY A 321 2.36 10.44 24.82
CA GLY A 321 0.98 10.90 24.65
C GLY A 321 0.81 11.81 23.42
N VAL A 322 1.60 11.59 22.37
CA VAL A 322 1.47 12.26 21.07
C VAL A 322 0.42 11.51 20.25
N LYS A 323 -0.69 12.17 19.92
CA LYS A 323 -1.78 11.60 19.11
C LYS A 323 -1.99 12.41 17.86
N HIS A 324 -1.99 11.73 16.73
CA HIS A 324 -2.19 12.33 15.41
C HIS A 324 -2.66 11.25 14.45
N GLY A 325 -3.75 11.50 13.74
CA GLY A 325 -4.21 10.68 12.63
C GLY A 325 -3.75 11.21 11.28
N TYR A 326 -3.92 10.41 10.24
CA TYR A 326 -3.68 10.78 8.85
C TYR A 326 -4.77 10.16 7.98
N SER A 327 -4.93 10.69 6.76
CA SER A 327 -5.90 10.17 5.80
C SER A 327 -5.31 9.25 4.75
N PHE A 328 -4.01 9.39 4.49
CA PHE A 328 -3.32 8.64 3.45
C PHE A 328 -2.07 7.93 3.96
N SER A 329 -1.02 8.67 4.35
CA SER A 329 0.25 8.02 4.71
C SER A 329 1.13 8.80 5.68
N ALA A 330 0.61 9.76 6.44
CA ALA A 330 1.39 10.50 7.45
C ALA A 330 2.54 11.33 6.84
N GLY A 331 2.27 12.00 5.72
CA GLY A 331 3.16 13.02 5.16
C GLY A 331 2.92 14.41 5.76
N LEU A 332 3.72 15.40 5.36
CA LEU A 332 3.56 16.81 5.78
C LEU A 332 2.14 17.32 5.52
N ILE A 333 1.52 16.92 4.40
CA ILE A 333 0.15 17.33 4.07
C ILE A 333 -0.81 16.86 5.17
N ASP A 334 -0.79 15.56 5.51
CA ASP A 334 -1.60 15.03 6.62
C ASP A 334 -1.26 15.73 7.95
N TYR A 335 0.04 15.96 8.23
CA TYR A 335 0.48 16.61 9.48
C TYR A 335 -0.13 17.99 9.63
N VAL A 336 -0.03 18.84 8.61
CA VAL A 336 -0.55 20.21 8.66
C VAL A 336 -2.08 20.20 8.67
N THR A 337 -2.71 19.38 7.83
CA THR A 337 -4.17 19.33 7.70
C THR A 337 -4.86 18.92 8.99
N PHE A 338 -4.32 17.94 9.72
CA PHE A 338 -4.94 17.42 10.94
C PHE A 338 -4.30 17.95 12.22
N PHE A 339 -3.40 18.93 12.12
CA PHE A 339 -2.70 19.47 13.28
C PHE A 339 -3.67 20.02 14.34
N GLY A 340 -4.74 20.69 13.90
CA GLY A 340 -5.74 21.32 14.79
C GLY A 340 -6.54 20.34 15.66
N ILE A 341 -6.61 19.06 15.25
CA ILE A 341 -7.29 17.99 16.01
C ILE A 341 -6.31 17.02 16.68
N SER A 342 -5.01 17.33 16.67
CA SER A 342 -3.96 16.51 17.26
C SER A 342 -3.77 16.77 18.76
N THR A 343 -3.25 15.78 19.49
CA THR A 343 -2.79 15.94 20.89
C THR A 343 -1.27 15.95 20.92
N LYS A 344 -0.67 17.03 21.43
CA LYS A 344 0.80 17.25 21.44
C LYS A 344 1.45 17.07 20.05
N GLY A 345 0.72 17.33 18.96
CA GLY A 345 1.22 17.13 17.59
C GLY A 345 2.54 17.87 17.30
N TRP A 346 2.77 19.02 17.95
CA TRP A 346 4.03 19.77 17.84
C TRP A 346 5.28 18.95 18.21
N MET A 347 5.15 17.93 19.08
CA MET A 347 6.27 17.06 19.48
C MET A 347 6.81 16.20 18.32
N ILE A 348 6.04 16.04 17.24
CA ILE A 348 6.48 15.31 16.03
C ILE A 348 7.74 15.95 15.44
N ILE A 349 7.88 17.28 15.50
CA ILE A 349 9.06 17.98 14.96
C ILE A 349 10.35 17.64 15.73
N PRO A 350 10.47 17.90 17.05
CA PRO A 350 11.70 17.56 17.78
C PRO A 350 11.98 16.06 17.83
N LEU A 351 10.95 15.21 17.98
CA LEU A 351 11.13 13.75 17.93
C LEU A 351 11.59 13.29 16.55
N GLY A 352 11.03 13.89 15.49
CA GLY A 352 11.37 13.64 14.11
C GLY A 352 12.83 13.99 13.80
N LEU A 353 13.30 15.16 14.25
CA LEU A 353 14.70 15.55 14.12
C LEU A 353 15.65 14.58 14.85
N GLY A 354 15.25 14.10 16.03
CA GLY A 354 15.97 13.02 16.73
C GLY A 354 16.01 11.73 15.90
N TYR A 355 14.87 11.35 15.31
CA TYR A 355 14.78 10.20 14.40
C TYR A 355 15.65 10.35 13.15
N ALA A 356 15.70 11.55 12.55
CA ALA A 356 16.59 11.84 11.43
C ALA A 356 18.06 11.61 11.81
N ALA A 357 18.49 12.04 13.00
CA ALA A 357 19.85 11.80 13.47
C ALA A 357 20.15 10.30 13.62
N VAL A 358 19.22 9.54 14.23
CA VAL A 358 19.34 8.09 14.39
C VAL A 358 19.42 7.40 13.02
N TYR A 359 18.50 7.70 12.11
CA TYR A 359 18.48 7.10 10.77
C TYR A 359 19.75 7.43 9.99
N TYR A 360 20.17 8.70 9.99
CA TYR A 360 21.39 9.10 9.30
C TYR A 360 22.61 8.35 9.83
N ALA A 361 22.75 8.24 11.16
CA ALA A 361 23.86 7.54 11.79
C ALA A 361 23.85 6.03 11.47
N VAL A 362 22.70 5.37 11.64
CA VAL A 362 22.53 3.93 11.37
C VAL A 362 22.82 3.62 9.90
N PHE A 363 22.21 4.36 8.96
CA PHE A 363 22.45 4.13 7.53
C PHE A 363 23.90 4.40 7.15
N THR A 364 24.49 5.51 7.61
CA THR A 364 25.89 5.83 7.32
C THR A 364 26.83 4.74 7.86
N TRP A 365 26.57 4.24 9.08
CA TRP A 365 27.36 3.18 9.68
C TRP A 365 27.22 1.87 8.90
N PHE A 366 26.00 1.42 8.61
CA PHE A 366 25.76 0.18 7.86
C PHE A 366 26.41 0.23 6.47
N ILE A 367 26.21 1.33 5.73
CA ILE A 367 26.75 1.48 4.37
C ILE A 367 28.27 1.42 4.38
N LYS A 368 28.93 2.08 5.34
CA LYS A 368 30.40 2.11 5.41
C LYS A 368 30.99 0.83 5.99
N HIS A 369 30.39 0.27 7.03
CA HIS A 369 30.93 -0.87 7.76
C HIS A 369 30.80 -2.18 6.97
N PHE A 370 29.68 -2.36 6.26
CA PHE A 370 29.44 -3.56 5.44
C PHE A 370 29.70 -3.34 3.94
N ASP A 371 30.28 -2.20 3.56
CA ASP A 371 30.47 -1.75 2.17
C ASP A 371 29.24 -2.01 1.27
N LEU A 372 28.05 -1.58 1.75
CA LEU A 372 26.82 -1.82 1.02
C LEU A 372 26.87 -1.10 -0.34
N LYS A 373 26.57 -1.83 -1.42
CA LYS A 373 26.51 -1.30 -2.79
C LYS A 373 25.20 -0.53 -3.04
N THR A 374 24.92 0.46 -2.20
CA THR A 374 23.79 1.39 -2.39
C THR A 374 23.96 2.21 -3.67
N PRO A 375 22.91 2.87 -4.20
CA PRO A 375 22.99 3.61 -5.45
C PRO A 375 24.22 4.52 -5.57
N GLY A 376 24.98 4.35 -6.66
CA GLY A 376 26.22 5.07 -6.96
C GLY A 376 27.45 4.61 -6.19
N ARG A 377 27.39 3.50 -5.46
CA ARG A 377 28.53 2.79 -4.86
C ARG A 377 28.91 1.53 -5.62
N GLU A 378 28.23 1.22 -6.72
CA GLU A 378 28.52 0.05 -7.54
C GLU A 378 29.92 0.17 -8.13
N ASP A 379 30.65 -0.96 -8.13
CA ASP A 379 31.89 -1.07 -8.88
C ASP A 379 31.52 -1.34 -10.32
N VAL A 380 31.63 -0.31 -11.15
CA VAL A 380 31.58 -0.50 -12.59
C VAL A 380 32.92 -1.16 -12.92
N SER A 381 32.91 -2.45 -13.30
CA SER A 381 34.13 -3.08 -13.79
C SER A 381 34.59 -2.35 -15.05
N GLU A 382 35.90 -2.30 -15.31
CA GLU A 382 36.44 -1.76 -16.56
C GLU A 382 35.81 -2.49 -17.77
N GLU A 383 35.53 -3.80 -17.64
CA GLU A 383 34.79 -4.61 -18.62
C GLU A 383 33.34 -4.15 -18.81
N ALA A 384 32.65 -3.70 -17.75
CA ALA A 384 31.33 -3.11 -17.85
C ALA A 384 31.39 -1.70 -18.44
N GLN A 385 32.42 -0.90 -18.15
CA GLN A 385 32.64 0.40 -18.81
C GLN A 385 32.93 0.26 -20.30
N ASP A 386 33.68 -0.76 -20.71
CA ASP A 386 33.93 -1.09 -22.11
C ASP A 386 32.68 -1.69 -22.78
N ALA A 387 31.92 -2.53 -22.09
CA ALA A 387 30.64 -3.04 -22.58
C ALA A 387 29.58 -1.92 -22.70
N LEU A 388 29.60 -0.93 -21.81
CA LEU A 388 28.72 0.26 -21.82
C LEU A 388 28.99 1.20 -23.01
N GLN A 389 30.11 1.02 -23.73
CA GLN A 389 30.44 1.76 -24.95
C GLN A 389 30.03 1.05 -26.25
N GLY A 390 29.32 -0.09 -26.19
CA GLY A 390 28.93 -0.83 -27.38
C GLY A 390 27.46 -1.26 -27.41
N ASP A 391 26.93 -1.45 -28.63
CA ASP A 391 25.68 -2.17 -28.93
C ASP A 391 25.62 -3.56 -28.25
N ASP A 392 26.78 -4.11 -27.86
CA ASP A 392 26.95 -5.46 -27.34
C ASP A 392 26.41 -5.66 -25.91
N PHE A 393 26.58 -4.70 -25.00
CA PHE A 393 25.99 -4.83 -23.65
C PHE A 393 24.47 -4.85 -23.68
N THR A 394 23.87 -3.97 -24.50
CA THR A 394 22.42 -3.89 -24.61
C THR A 394 21.86 -5.16 -25.26
N LYS A 395 22.57 -5.71 -26.26
CA LYS A 395 22.28 -7.03 -26.84
C LYS A 395 22.32 -8.15 -25.81
N GLU A 396 23.41 -8.22 -25.06
CA GLU A 396 23.63 -9.21 -23.99
C GLU A 396 22.53 -9.12 -22.93
N LEU A 397 22.13 -7.91 -22.55
CA LEU A 397 21.07 -7.67 -21.58
C LEU A 397 19.70 -8.13 -22.11
N VAL A 398 19.36 -7.81 -23.36
CA VAL A 398 18.14 -8.29 -24.02
C VAL A 398 18.16 -9.81 -24.15
N ALA A 399 19.30 -10.41 -24.50
CA ALA A 399 19.47 -11.86 -24.57
C ALA A 399 19.30 -12.52 -23.20
N ALA A 400 19.82 -11.92 -22.12
CA ALA A 400 19.67 -12.40 -20.77
C ALA A 400 18.20 -12.42 -20.30
N PHE A 401 17.32 -11.58 -20.87
CA PHE A 401 15.87 -11.64 -20.65
C PHE A 401 15.13 -12.59 -21.61
N GLY A 402 15.83 -13.44 -22.36
CA GLY A 402 15.24 -14.37 -23.34
C GLY A 402 15.00 -13.75 -24.72
N GLY A 403 15.60 -12.59 -24.99
CA GLY A 403 15.51 -11.89 -26.26
C GLY A 403 14.24 -11.04 -26.43
N LYS A 404 14.20 -10.26 -27.51
CA LYS A 404 13.09 -9.35 -27.85
C LYS A 404 11.73 -10.07 -27.92
N GLY A 405 11.71 -11.31 -28.41
CA GLY A 405 10.50 -12.11 -28.53
C GLY A 405 9.86 -12.46 -27.18
N ASN A 406 10.68 -12.53 -26.12
CA ASN A 406 10.24 -12.85 -24.77
C ASN A 406 9.82 -11.61 -23.96
N ILE A 407 10.37 -10.43 -24.28
CA ILE A 407 10.07 -9.18 -23.58
C ILE A 407 8.70 -8.62 -24.03
N VAL A 408 7.81 -8.40 -23.07
CA VAL A 408 6.48 -7.77 -23.27
C VAL A 408 6.55 -6.28 -23.00
N SER A 409 7.20 -5.87 -21.91
CA SER A 409 7.42 -4.47 -21.56
C SER A 409 8.68 -4.30 -20.72
N ALA A 410 9.30 -3.13 -20.81
CA ALA A 410 10.48 -2.73 -20.05
C ALA A 410 10.19 -1.43 -19.30
N ASP A 411 10.38 -1.47 -17.99
CA ASP A 411 10.23 -0.34 -17.08
C ASP A 411 11.43 -0.30 -16.13
N ALA A 412 11.64 0.78 -15.39
CA ALA A 412 12.66 0.85 -14.37
C ALA A 412 12.23 1.73 -13.19
N CYS A 413 12.67 1.33 -12.00
CA CYS A 413 12.76 2.22 -10.86
C CYS A 413 14.23 2.44 -10.50
N ILE A 414 14.50 3.33 -9.55
CA ILE A 414 15.85 3.83 -9.18
C ILE A 414 16.92 2.74 -9.19
N THR A 415 16.63 1.57 -8.61
CA THR A 415 17.59 0.46 -8.46
C THR A 415 17.29 -0.78 -9.27
N ARG A 416 16.14 -0.84 -9.96
CA ARG A 416 15.68 -2.07 -10.60
C ARG A 416 15.19 -1.83 -12.01
N LEU A 417 15.73 -2.61 -12.93
CA LEU A 417 15.19 -2.82 -14.25
C LEU A 417 14.05 -3.84 -14.14
N ARG A 418 12.83 -3.45 -14.51
CA ARG A 418 11.60 -4.23 -14.38
C ARG A 418 11.17 -4.69 -15.78
N MET A 419 11.21 -5.99 -16.01
CA MET A 419 10.87 -6.58 -17.29
C MET A 419 9.61 -7.43 -17.13
N GLN A 420 8.60 -7.19 -17.95
CA GLN A 420 7.52 -8.16 -18.13
C GLN A 420 7.92 -9.10 -19.26
N VAL A 421 7.90 -10.40 -19.00
CA VAL A 421 8.29 -11.43 -19.98
C VAL A 421 7.16 -12.41 -20.24
N LYS A 422 7.16 -13.04 -21.42
CA LYS A 422 6.18 -14.09 -21.79
C LYS A 422 6.48 -15.39 -21.07
N ASP A 423 7.76 -15.76 -21.02
CA ASP A 423 8.29 -16.96 -20.42
C ASP A 423 9.45 -16.61 -19.48
N GLN A 424 9.29 -16.96 -18.21
CA GLN A 424 10.30 -16.70 -17.21
C GLN A 424 11.47 -17.67 -17.31
N ASP A 425 11.28 -18.88 -17.82
CA ASP A 425 12.34 -19.89 -17.86
C ASP A 425 13.42 -19.55 -18.90
N GLN A 426 13.13 -18.62 -19.81
CA GLN A 426 14.10 -18.08 -20.78
C GLN A 426 14.96 -16.94 -20.22
N VAL A 427 14.71 -16.50 -18.97
CA VAL A 427 15.51 -15.45 -18.33
C VAL A 427 16.68 -16.07 -17.58
N ASP A 428 17.89 -15.60 -17.89
CA ASP A 428 19.15 -16.10 -17.34
C ASP A 428 19.63 -15.22 -16.17
N ASP A 429 19.30 -15.66 -14.94
CA ASP A 429 19.67 -14.96 -13.71
C ASP A 429 21.19 -14.91 -13.50
N ALA A 430 21.94 -15.90 -14.00
CA ALA A 430 23.40 -15.94 -13.84
C ALA A 430 24.06 -14.93 -14.76
N ARG A 431 23.59 -14.83 -16.00
CA ARG A 431 24.05 -13.82 -16.96
C ARG A 431 23.68 -12.42 -16.53
N LEU A 432 22.47 -12.19 -16.00
CA LEU A 432 22.09 -10.89 -15.42
C LEU A 432 23.02 -10.47 -14.27
N LYS A 433 23.41 -11.41 -13.40
CA LYS A 433 24.39 -11.15 -12.33
C LYS A 433 25.79 -10.89 -12.89
N ALA A 434 26.21 -11.63 -13.91
CA ALA A 434 27.48 -11.41 -14.60
C ALA A 434 27.53 -10.03 -15.29
N LEU A 435 26.39 -9.55 -15.79
CA LEU A 435 26.21 -8.20 -16.35
C LEU A 435 26.13 -7.10 -15.27
N GLY A 436 26.32 -7.45 -13.99
CA GLY A 436 26.40 -6.48 -12.88
C GLY A 436 25.12 -6.32 -12.07
N ALA A 437 24.12 -7.20 -12.21
CA ALA A 437 22.97 -7.18 -11.32
C ALA A 437 23.35 -7.69 -9.93
N ALA A 438 23.10 -6.89 -8.88
CA ALA A 438 23.27 -7.30 -7.49
C ALA A 438 22.32 -8.43 -7.09
N GLY A 439 21.21 -8.60 -7.82
CA GLY A 439 20.27 -9.69 -7.64
C GLY A 439 19.19 -9.69 -8.72
N VAL A 440 18.49 -10.81 -8.84
CA VAL A 440 17.36 -11.00 -9.76
C VAL A 440 16.17 -11.51 -8.96
N VAL A 441 15.01 -10.87 -9.12
CA VAL A 441 13.79 -11.17 -8.37
C VAL A 441 12.66 -11.43 -9.36
N ARG A 442 11.91 -12.50 -9.15
CA ARG A 442 10.80 -12.93 -10.00
C ARG A 442 9.48 -12.68 -9.28
N VAL A 443 8.56 -11.94 -9.89
CA VAL A 443 7.26 -11.56 -9.31
C VAL A 443 6.16 -11.67 -10.36
N GLY A 444 5.24 -12.63 -10.20
CA GLY A 444 4.17 -12.84 -11.18
C GLY A 444 4.72 -13.25 -12.53
N THR A 445 4.48 -12.46 -13.59
CA THR A 445 5.10 -12.61 -14.93
C THR A 445 6.27 -11.65 -15.15
N GLY A 446 6.70 -10.93 -14.12
CA GLY A 446 7.76 -9.93 -14.20
C GLY A 446 9.08 -10.43 -13.60
N VAL A 447 10.19 -10.07 -14.22
CA VAL A 447 11.54 -10.26 -13.70
C VAL A 447 12.18 -8.90 -13.43
N GLN A 448 12.80 -8.74 -12.26
CA GLN A 448 13.44 -7.51 -11.83
C GLN A 448 14.92 -7.76 -11.57
N ALA A 449 15.78 -7.11 -12.36
CA ALA A 449 17.23 -7.14 -12.17
C ALA A 449 17.68 -5.87 -11.44
N ILE A 450 18.44 -6.03 -10.35
CA ILE A 450 18.87 -4.94 -9.47
C ILE A 450 20.22 -4.41 -9.95
N PHE A 451 20.20 -3.48 -10.90
CA PHE A 451 21.41 -2.84 -11.43
C PHE A 451 21.78 -1.53 -10.71
N GLY A 452 21.07 -1.22 -9.62
CA GLY A 452 21.28 0.04 -8.91
C GLY A 452 20.92 1.24 -9.79
N GLY A 453 21.62 2.35 -9.59
CA GLY A 453 21.30 3.65 -10.22
C GLY A 453 21.35 3.69 -11.76
N ASN A 454 21.77 2.61 -12.42
CA ASN A 454 21.85 2.50 -13.87
C ASN A 454 20.61 1.88 -14.51
N SER A 455 19.66 1.39 -13.72
CA SER A 455 18.48 0.66 -14.21
C SER A 455 17.66 1.43 -15.24
N ASP A 456 17.46 2.73 -15.05
CA ASP A 456 16.70 3.57 -15.99
C ASP A 456 17.45 3.84 -17.31
N VAL A 457 18.78 3.91 -17.24
CA VAL A 457 19.65 4.03 -18.42
C VAL A 457 19.56 2.74 -19.25
N TYR A 458 19.67 1.59 -18.60
CA TYR A 458 19.59 0.28 -19.26
C TYR A 458 18.22 0.06 -19.90
N LYS A 459 17.14 0.43 -19.22
CA LYS A 459 15.78 0.41 -19.80
C LYS A 459 15.73 1.20 -21.11
N THR A 460 16.25 2.42 -21.12
CA THR A 460 16.21 3.30 -22.30
C THR A 460 17.01 2.71 -23.44
N GLN A 461 18.24 2.25 -23.18
CA GLN A 461 19.10 1.60 -24.18
C GLN A 461 18.44 0.34 -24.76
N MET A 462 17.85 -0.51 -23.92
CA MET A 462 17.13 -1.72 -24.38
C MET A 462 15.94 -1.39 -25.27
N LEU A 463 15.15 -0.37 -24.90
CA LEU A 463 13.99 0.05 -25.69
C LEU A 463 14.41 0.57 -27.07
N ASP A 464 15.51 1.33 -27.14
CA ASP A 464 16.03 1.83 -28.41
C ASP A 464 16.62 0.69 -29.27
N TYR A 465 17.38 -0.22 -28.66
CA TYR A 465 17.88 -1.41 -29.35
C TYR A 465 16.75 -2.28 -29.91
N MET A 466 15.70 -2.56 -29.13
CA MET A 466 14.56 -3.38 -29.57
C MET A 466 13.70 -2.71 -30.65
N LYS A 467 13.78 -1.39 -30.83
CA LYS A 467 13.10 -0.70 -31.94
C LYS A 467 13.89 -0.81 -33.25
N ASN A 468 15.21 -0.83 -33.16
CA ASN A 468 16.12 -0.76 -34.30
C ASN A 468 16.68 -2.12 -34.76
N SER A 469 16.46 -3.18 -33.98
CA SER A 469 16.72 -4.59 -34.29
C SER A 469 15.43 -5.36 -34.46
#